data_AF-A0A392NCZ1-F1
#
_entry.id   AF-A0A392NCZ1-F1
#
_cell.length_a   1.000
_cell.length_b   1.000
_cell.length_c   1.000
_cell.angle_alpha   90.00
_cell.angle_beta   90.00
_cell.angle_gamma   90.00
#
_symmetry.space_group_name_H-M   'P 1'
#
loop_
_entity.id
_entity.type
_entity.pdbx_description
1 polymer ?
#
loop_
_entity_poly.entity_id
_entity_poly.type
_entity_poly.pdbx_seq_one_letter_code
_entity_poly.pdbx_strand_id
1 'polypeptide(L)'
;YGLVHISTGDLLRSEVAAGTEIGNKAKEFMNAGRLVPDEIVTAMVAARLSCEDVKQKGWLLDGYPRSLAQAESLEKMQIRPDVYIVLDVC
;
A
#
# COMPACT_ATOMS: atom_id res chain seq x y z
N TYR A 1 -8.16 1.15 -18.48
CA TYR A 1 -6.76 0.83 -18.15
C TYR A 1 -6.53 -0.60 -17.70
N GLY A 2 -7.49 -1.31 -17.07
CA GLY A 2 -7.28 -2.72 -16.68
C GLY A 2 -6.23 -2.93 -15.57
N LEU A 3 -5.77 -1.82 -14.96
CA LEU A 3 -4.79 -1.78 -13.88
C LEU A 3 -5.34 -2.46 -12.63
N VAL A 4 -4.43 -3.02 -11.84
CA VAL A 4 -4.76 -3.48 -10.50
C VAL A 4 -4.85 -2.28 -9.57
N HIS A 5 -6.04 -2.04 -9.00
CA HIS A 5 -6.21 -1.03 -7.95
C HIS A 5 -5.71 -1.59 -6.62
N ILE A 6 -4.78 -0.87 -6.01
CA ILE A 6 -4.10 -1.23 -4.77
C ILE A 6 -4.35 -0.10 -3.77
N SER A 7 -5.38 -0.27 -2.95
CA SER A 7 -5.70 0.59 -1.82
C SER A 7 -5.03 0.05 -0.56
N THR A 8 -4.18 0.85 0.08
CA THR A 8 -3.50 0.41 1.32
C THR A 8 -4.47 0.10 2.46
N GLY A 9 -5.60 0.82 2.51
CA GLY A 9 -6.66 0.57 3.48
C GLY A 9 -7.35 -0.78 3.27
N ASP A 10 -7.63 -1.16 2.01
CA ASP A 10 -8.23 -2.45 1.69
C ASP A 10 -7.26 -3.60 1.91
N LEU A 11 -5.99 -3.40 1.55
CA LEU A 11 -4.96 -4.41 1.78
C LEU A 11 -4.78 -4.70 3.27
N LEU A 12 -4.70 -3.66 4.11
CA LEU A 12 -4.64 -3.84 5.57
C LEU A 12 -5.86 -4.58 6.10
N ARG A 13 -7.07 -4.22 5.66
CA ARG A 13 -8.30 -4.93 6.06
C ARG A 13 -8.27 -6.40 5.63
N SER A 14 -7.76 -6.70 4.45
CA SER A 14 -7.62 -8.07 3.94
C SER A 14 -6.62 -8.88 4.77
N GLU A 15 -5.46 -8.32 5.11
CA GLU A 15 -4.46 -8.96 5.97
C GLU A 15 -5.01 -9.23 7.38
N VAL A 16 -5.75 -8.26 7.93
CA VAL A 16 -6.45 -8.40 9.22
C VAL A 16 -7.49 -9.52 9.15
N ALA A 17 -8.25 -9.63 8.05
CA ALA A 17 -9.25 -10.67 7.86
C ALA A 17 -8.63 -12.07 7.66
N ALA A 18 -7.49 -12.14 6.98
CA ALA A 18 -6.72 -13.35 6.78
C ALA A 18 -5.98 -13.82 8.06
N GLY A 19 -5.89 -12.96 9.09
CA GLY A 19 -5.26 -13.30 10.37
C GLY A 19 -3.74 -13.46 10.26
N THR A 20 -3.11 -12.83 9.26
CA THR A 20 -1.66 -12.88 9.09
C THR A 20 -0.95 -12.19 10.25
N GLU A 21 0.33 -12.49 10.48
CA GLU A 21 1.09 -11.84 11.55
C GLU A 21 1.14 -10.31 11.38
N ILE A 22 1.26 -9.86 10.13
CA ILE A 22 1.19 -8.45 9.71
C ILE A 22 -0.20 -7.88 9.99
N GLY A 23 -1.25 -8.59 9.60
CA GLY A 23 -2.63 -8.20 9.83
C GLY A 23 -2.96 -8.06 11.32
N ASN A 24 -2.50 -8.98 12.16
CA ASN A 24 -2.73 -8.91 13.61
C ASN A 24 -2.05 -7.69 14.24
N LYS A 25 -0.80 -7.40 13.86
CA LYS A 25 -0.09 -6.18 14.30
C LYS A 25 -0.84 -4.93 13.81
N ALA A 26 -1.22 -4.88 12.53
CA ALA A 26 -1.96 -3.76 11.96
C ALA A 26 -3.32 -3.54 12.66
N LYS A 27 -4.01 -4.62 13.03
CA LYS A 27 -5.30 -4.58 13.74
C LYS A 27 -5.21 -3.79 15.04
N GLU A 28 -4.13 -3.94 15.80
CA GLU A 28 -3.93 -3.19 17.06
C GLU A 28 -3.81 -1.68 16.82
N PHE A 29 -3.06 -1.27 15.79
CA PHE A 29 -2.93 0.13 15.43
C PHE A 29 -4.25 0.70 14.90
N MET A 30 -4.92 -0.04 14.01
CA MET A 30 -6.21 0.34 13.44
C MET A 30 -7.30 0.50 14.51
N ASN A 31 -7.42 -0.45 15.43
CA ASN A 31 -8.38 -0.40 16.54
C ASN A 31 -8.09 0.77 17.50
N ALA A 32 -6.83 1.13 17.67
CA ALA A 32 -6.41 2.29 18.47
C ALA A 32 -6.58 3.63 17.74
N GLY A 33 -7.07 3.65 16.49
CA GLY A 33 -7.16 4.86 15.67
C GLY A 33 -5.78 5.43 15.29
N ARG A 34 -4.72 4.62 15.41
CA ARG A 34 -3.34 5.01 15.08
C ARG A 34 -2.99 4.59 13.66
N LEU A 35 -2.08 5.34 13.05
CA LEU A 35 -1.50 4.96 11.77
C LEU A 35 -0.65 3.69 11.94
N VAL A 36 -0.81 2.75 11.01
CA VAL A 36 0.04 1.56 10.92
C VAL A 36 1.45 2.02 10.53
N PRO A 37 2.51 1.49 11.15
CA PRO A 37 3.89 1.84 10.83
C PRO A 37 4.21 1.74 9.33
N ASP A 38 4.95 2.74 8.83
CA ASP A 38 5.28 2.87 7.40
C ASP A 38 6.00 1.63 6.84
N GLU A 39 6.87 1.01 7.63
CA GLU A 39 7.59 -0.22 7.24
C GLU A 39 6.63 -1.38 6.92
N ILE A 40 5.58 -1.53 7.73
CA ILE A 40 4.58 -2.58 7.56
C ILE A 40 3.79 -2.33 6.28
N VAL A 41 3.34 -1.09 6.07
CA VAL A 41 2.58 -0.70 4.87
C VAL A 41 3.44 -0.89 3.62
N THR A 42 4.70 -0.47 3.67
CA THR A 42 5.65 -0.60 2.55
C THR A 42 5.86 -2.07 2.18
N ALA A 43 6.13 -2.95 3.15
CA ALA A 43 6.35 -4.37 2.89
C ALA A 43 5.12 -5.02 2.25
N MET A 44 3.93 -4.66 2.73
CA MET A 44 2.65 -5.15 2.24
C MET A 44 2.36 -4.68 0.80
N VAL A 45 2.61 -3.40 0.50
CA VAL A 45 2.50 -2.86 -0.86
C VAL A 45 3.50 -3.50 -1.81
N ALA A 46 4.76 -3.66 -1.38
CA ALA A 46 5.80 -4.30 -2.18
C ALA A 46 5.47 -5.76 -2.52
N ALA A 47 4.91 -6.50 -1.57
CA ALA A 47 4.43 -7.86 -1.79
C ALA A 47 3.33 -7.90 -2.86
N ARG A 48 2.34 -6.98 -2.78
CA ARG A 48 1.26 -6.91 -3.79
C ARG A 48 1.78 -6.53 -5.17
N LEU A 49 2.69 -5.56 -5.25
CA LEU A 49 3.30 -5.12 -6.50
C LEU A 49 4.16 -6.21 -7.15
N SER A 50 4.65 -7.17 -6.37
CA SER A 50 5.44 -8.30 -6.86
C SER A 50 4.60 -9.41 -7.50
N CYS A 51 3.28 -9.39 -7.32
CA CYS A 51 2.38 -10.39 -7.90
C CYS A 51 2.34 -10.32 -9.43
N GLU A 52 2.20 -11.48 -10.07
CA GLU A 52 2.26 -11.62 -11.53
C GLU A 52 1.14 -10.84 -12.25
N ASP A 53 -0.06 -10.79 -11.66
CA ASP A 53 -1.20 -10.03 -12.20
C ASP A 53 -0.89 -8.52 -12.28
N VAL A 54 -0.21 -8.00 -11.27
CA VAL A 54 0.20 -6.59 -11.21
C VAL A 54 1.30 -6.28 -12.21
N LYS A 55 2.28 -7.18 -12.37
CA LYS A 55 3.35 -7.00 -13.37
C LYS A 55 2.82 -7.00 -14.80
N GLN A 56 1.81 -7.81 -15.09
CA GLN A 56 1.24 -7.92 -16.43
C GLN A 56 0.27 -6.78 -16.78
N LYS A 57 -0.52 -6.32 -15.80
CA LYS A 57 -1.59 -5.33 -16.05
C LYS A 57 -1.23 -3.91 -15.62
N GLY A 58 -0.19 -3.74 -14.81
CA GLY A 58 0.14 -2.49 -14.13
C GLY A 58 -0.67 -2.28 -12.84
N TRP A 59 -0.41 -1.16 -12.16
CA TRP A 59 -0.97 -0.86 -10.84
C TRP A 59 -1.41 0.59 -10.71
N LEU A 60 -2.37 0.80 -9.81
CA LEU A 60 -2.77 2.11 -9.30
C LEU A 60 -2.67 2.06 -7.77
N LEU A 61 -1.74 2.82 -7.20
CA LEU A 61 -1.62 2.97 -5.75
C LEU A 61 -2.56 4.09 -5.30
N ASP A 62 -3.48 3.74 -4.40
CA ASP A 62 -4.45 4.67 -3.84
C ASP A 62 -4.19 4.87 -2.34
N GLY A 63 -4.08 6.13 -1.93
CA GLY A 63 -3.70 6.51 -0.57
C GLY A 63 -2.28 6.08 -0.18
N TYR A 64 -1.36 5.97 -1.14
CA TYR A 64 0.06 5.68 -0.90
C TYR A 64 0.96 6.21 -2.04
N PRO A 65 2.12 6.81 -1.72
CA PRO A 65 2.64 7.12 -0.38
C PRO A 65 1.92 8.30 0.30
N ARG A 66 1.82 8.27 1.64
CA ARG A 66 1.25 9.33 2.52
C ARG A 66 2.28 10.04 3.39
N SER A 67 3.51 9.53 3.45
CA SER A 67 4.63 10.15 4.18
C SER A 67 5.88 10.16 3.29
N LEU A 68 6.84 11.02 3.63
CA LEU A 68 8.14 11.05 2.94
C LEU A 68 8.87 9.71 3.07
N ALA A 69 8.83 9.09 4.25
CA ALA A 69 9.48 7.79 4.49
C ALA A 69 8.93 6.67 3.60
N GLN A 70 7.62 6.68 3.33
CA GLN A 70 7.00 5.75 2.38
C GLN A 70 7.47 5.99 0.94
N ALA A 71 7.58 7.26 0.53
CA ALA A 71 8.07 7.63 -0.79
C ALA A 71 9.54 7.24 -0.99
N GLU A 72 10.41 7.51 -0.01
CA GLU A 72 11.81 7.06 -0.01
C GLU A 72 11.93 5.54 -0.06
N SER A 73 11.01 4.82 0.59
CA SER A 73 11.01 3.36 0.59
C SER A 73 10.64 2.78 -0.78
N LEU A 74 9.66 3.39 -1.49
CA LEU A 74 9.38 3.05 -2.88
C LEU A 74 10.58 3.30 -3.79
N GLU A 75 11.27 4.42 -3.59
CA GLU A 75 12.45 4.76 -4.39
C GLU A 75 13.60 3.76 -4.16
N LYS A 76 13.85 3.36 -2.90
CA LYS A 76 14.82 2.31 -2.55
C LYS A 76 14.47 0.96 -3.19
N MET A 77 13.19 0.66 -3.32
CA MET A 77 12.68 -0.54 -4.01
C MET A 77 12.66 -0.40 -5.54
N GLN A 78 13.09 0.74 -6.09
CA GLN A 78 13.05 1.06 -7.52
C GLN A 78 11.65 1.01 -8.13
N ILE A 79 10.62 1.20 -7.30
CA ILE A 79 9.22 1.24 -7.74
C ILE A 79 8.89 2.70 -8.05
N ARG A 80 8.82 3.04 -9.33
CA ARG A 80 8.48 4.39 -9.79
C ARG A 80 7.14 4.36 -10.55
N PRO A 81 6.15 5.16 -10.15
CA PRO A 81 4.94 5.33 -10.94
C PRO A 81 5.24 6.19 -12.18
N ASP A 82 4.58 5.86 -13.28
CA ASP A 82 4.66 6.65 -14.51
C ASP A 82 3.88 7.97 -14.41
N VAL A 83 2.82 7.99 -13.59
CA VAL A 83 1.90 9.12 -13.45
C VAL A 83 1.52 9.31 -11.99
N TYR A 84 1.48 10.57 -11.54
CA TYR A 84 0.91 10.97 -10.27
C TYR A 84 -0.40 11.71 -10.51
N ILE A 85 -1.47 11.29 -9.84
CA ILE A 85 -2.78 11.95 -9.89
C ILE A 85 -3.01 12.64 -8.54
N VAL A 86 -3.09 13.96 -8.56
CA VAL A 86 -3.41 14.75 -7.37
C VAL A 86 -4.87 15.19 -7.49
N LEU A 87 -5.71 14.64 -6.61
CA LEU A 87 -7.11 15.05 -6.51
C LEU A 87 -7.20 16.20 -5.50
N ASP A 88 -7.34 17.41 -6.01
CA ASP A 88 -7.60 18.60 -5.21
C ASP A 88 -9.10 18.87 -5.20
N VAL A 89 -9.69 18.90 -4.00
CA VAL A 89 -11.11 19.17 -3.79
C VAL A 89 -11.19 20.45 -2.97
N CYS A 90 -11.36 21.57 -3.67
CA CYS A 90 -11.61 22.90 -3.12
C CYS A 90 -13.06 23.07 -2.68
#